data_AF-A0A951XER6-F1
#
_entry.id   AF-A0A951XER6-F1
#
_cell.length_a   1.000
_cell.length_b   1.000
_cell.length_c   1.000
_cell.angle_alpha   90.00
_cell.angle_beta   90.00
_cell.angle_gamma   90.00
#
_symmetry.space_group_name_H-M   'P 1'
#
loop_
_entity.id
_entity.type
_entity.pdbx_description
1 polymer ?
#
loop_
_entity_poly.entity_id
_entity_poly.type
_entity_poly.pdbx_seq_one_letter_code
_entity_poly.pdbx_strand_id
1 'polypeptide(L)'
;PFVFKGKELEINYATSAAGYVKIEILDAKGRPVPGYTVNDAQEIIGNEIKRIVLWNGKEDVSSLEGKPVKLKIYLKDADLYSLKFN
;
A
#
# COMPACT_ATOMS: atom_id res chain seq x y z
N PRO A 1 -8.08 12.26 2.92
CA PRO A 1 -8.44 11.02 3.65
C PRO A 1 -9.64 10.37 2.95
N PHE A 2 -9.73 9.05 2.95
CA PHE A 2 -10.85 8.32 2.37
C PHE A 2 -11.21 7.12 3.27
N VAL A 3 -12.42 6.60 3.09
CA VAL A 3 -12.84 5.31 3.65
C VAL A 3 -12.90 4.29 2.52
N PHE A 4 -12.70 3.02 2.84
CA PHE A 4 -12.76 1.93 1.87
C PHE A 4 -13.57 0.77 2.46
N LYS A 5 -13.90 -0.19 1.59
CA LYS A 5 -14.35 -1.53 1.94
C LYS A 5 -13.38 -2.54 1.35
N GLY A 6 -13.19 -3.66 2.04
CA GLY A 6 -12.29 -4.72 1.59
C GLY A 6 -11.22 -5.07 2.62
N LYS A 7 -10.54 -6.19 2.36
CA LYS A 7 -9.53 -6.77 3.26
C LYS A 7 -8.11 -6.73 2.73
N GLU A 8 -7.90 -6.37 1.47
CA GLU A 8 -6.58 -6.31 0.84
C GLU A 8 -6.42 -5.04 0.00
N LEU A 9 -5.19 -4.52 -0.10
CA LEU A 9 -4.83 -3.48 -1.06
C LEU A 9 -4.11 -4.09 -2.27
N GLU A 10 -4.70 -3.91 -3.44
CA GLU A 10 -4.18 -4.34 -4.73
C GLU A 10 -3.68 -3.14 -5.54
N ILE A 11 -2.54 -3.30 -6.22
CA ILE A 11 -1.96 -2.29 -7.12
C ILE A 11 -1.64 -2.84 -8.51
N ASN A 12 -1.68 -1.94 -9.48
CA ASN A 12 -1.07 -2.10 -10.80
C ASN A 12 0.12 -1.14 -10.90
N TYR A 13 1.31 -1.66 -11.19
CA TYR A 13 2.55 -0.90 -11.14
C TYR A 13 3.60 -1.44 -12.10
N ALA A 14 4.62 -0.62 -12.38
CA ALA A 14 5.85 -1.03 -13.02
C ALA A 14 7.05 -0.35 -12.35
N THR A 15 8.15 -1.06 -12.16
CA THR A 15 9.42 -0.51 -11.66
C THR A 15 10.57 -0.94 -12.56
N SER A 16 11.67 -0.20 -12.51
CA SER A 16 12.96 -0.75 -12.96
C SER A 16 13.48 -1.80 -11.97
N ALA A 17 14.57 -2.49 -12.33
CA ALA A 17 15.25 -3.45 -11.46
C ALA A 17 15.86 -2.82 -10.19
N ALA A 18 16.15 -1.51 -10.21
CA ALA A 18 16.70 -0.76 -9.07
C ALA A 18 15.66 0.14 -8.38
N GLY A 19 14.43 0.12 -8.90
CA GLY A 19 13.27 0.85 -8.39
C GLY A 19 12.43 0.03 -7.42
N TYR A 20 11.43 0.67 -6.82
CA TYR A 20 10.46 0.01 -5.95
C TYR A 20 9.19 0.84 -5.74
N VAL A 21 8.16 0.15 -5.25
CA VAL A 21 6.98 0.72 -4.60
C VAL A 21 6.93 0.25 -3.14
N LYS A 22 6.68 1.18 -2.21
CA LYS A 22 6.22 0.88 -0.84
C LYS A 22 5.01 1.73 -0.51
N ILE A 23 4.05 1.18 0.24
CA ILE A 23 2.86 1.90 0.67
C ILE A 23 2.75 1.83 2.19
N GLU A 24 2.56 2.98 2.81
CA GLU A 24 2.29 3.13 4.23
C GLU A 24 0.85 3.60 4.43
N ILE A 25 0.19 3.10 5.46
CA ILE A 25 -1.15 3.55 5.85
C ILE A 25 -1.03 4.48 7.05
N LEU A 26 -1.62 5.68 6.91
CA LEU A 26 -1.72 6.67 7.97
C LEU A 26 -3.17 6.81 8.42
N ASP A 27 -3.36 7.19 9.68
CA ASP A 27 -4.67 7.58 10.21
C ASP A 27 -5.15 8.92 9.61
N ALA A 28 -6.38 9.32 9.96
CA ALA A 28 -6.96 10.59 9.53
C ALA A 28 -6.09 11.82 9.86
N LYS A 29 -5.31 11.76 10.95
CA LYS A 29 -4.42 12.82 11.42
C LYS A 29 -3.04 12.77 10.74
N GLY A 30 -2.77 11.76 9.91
CA GLY A 30 -1.49 11.57 9.23
C GLY A 30 -0.42 10.87 10.07
N ARG A 31 -0.80 10.17 11.14
CA ARG A 31 0.12 9.37 11.95
C ARG A 31 0.21 7.95 11.37
N PRO A 32 1.40 7.34 11.30
CA PRO A 32 1.54 5.95 10.86
C PRO A 32 0.69 5.00 11.70
N VAL A 33 -0.03 4.10 11.04
CA VAL A 33 -0.76 3.03 11.71
C VAL A 33 0.22 1.90 12.03
N PRO A 34 0.35 1.48 13.31
CA PRO A 34 1.25 0.37 13.68
C PRO A 34 0.92 -0.90 12.89
N GLY A 35 1.96 -1.57 12.37
CA GLY A 35 1.83 -2.75 11.52
C GLY A 35 1.57 -2.45 10.04
N TYR A 36 1.34 -1.18 9.68
CA TYR A 36 1.21 -0.70 8.30
C TYR A 36 2.16 0.46 7.99
N THR A 37 3.27 0.55 8.74
CA THR A 37 4.27 1.61 8.58
C THR A 37 5.14 1.35 7.35
N VAL A 38 5.91 2.36 6.91
CA VAL A 38 6.87 2.16 5.80
C VAL A 38 7.95 1.11 6.09
N ASN A 39 8.31 0.91 7.37
CA ASN A 39 9.29 -0.10 7.77
C ASN A 39 8.69 -1.51 7.76
N ASP A 40 7.37 -1.61 7.96
CA ASP A 40 6.65 -2.88 7.83
C ASP A 40 6.34 -3.17 6.35
N ALA A 41 6.22 -2.15 5.50
CA ALA A 41 5.85 -2.29 4.10
C ALA A 41 6.90 -3.07 3.30
N GLN A 42 6.45 -4.13 2.63
CA GLN A 42 7.29 -4.89 1.71
C GLN A 42 7.70 -4.02 0.52
N GLU A 43 8.97 -4.11 0.14
CA GLU A 43 9.46 -3.54 -1.10
C GLU A 43 8.94 -4.33 -2.30
N ILE A 44 8.23 -3.66 -3.21
CA ILE A 44 7.65 -4.27 -4.40
C ILE A 44 8.45 -3.84 -5.62
N ILE A 45 8.97 -4.83 -6.36
CA ILE A 45 9.79 -4.66 -7.57
C ILE A 45 9.20 -5.55 -8.67
N GLY A 46 8.99 -5.01 -9.87
CA GLY A 46 8.42 -5.76 -10.99
C GLY A 46 7.49 -4.93 -11.85
N ASN A 47 6.73 -5.62 -12.71
CA ASN A 47 5.70 -5.04 -13.56
C ASN A 47 4.50 -6.00 -13.56
N GLU A 48 3.46 -5.64 -12.80
CA GLU A 48 2.30 -6.50 -12.58
C GLU A 48 1.01 -5.68 -12.65
N ILE A 49 0.02 -6.22 -13.37
CA ILE A 49 -1.32 -5.63 -13.46
C ILE A 49 -2.15 -5.80 -12.16
N LYS A 50 -1.75 -6.73 -11.31
CA LYS A 50 -2.39 -7.07 -10.03
C LYS A 50 -1.34 -7.59 -9.06
N ARG A 51 -1.07 -6.82 -8.00
CA ARG A 51 -0.21 -7.21 -6.89
C ARG A 51 -0.79 -6.79 -5.55
N ILE A 52 -0.87 -7.73 -4.60
CA ILE A 52 -1.29 -7.43 -3.22
C ILE A 52 -0.11 -6.81 -2.46
N VAL A 53 -0.39 -5.71 -1.76
CA VAL A 53 0.56 -5.01 -0.91
C VAL A 53 0.66 -5.73 0.43
N LEU A 54 1.88 -6.01 0.87
CA LEU A 54 2.14 -6.68 2.14
C LEU A 54 2.84 -5.77 3.14
N TRP A 55 2.53 -5.96 4.42
CA TRP A 55 3.25 -5.40 5.56
C TRP A 55 3.72 -6.53 6.48
N ASN A 56 5.03 -6.72 6.62
CA ASN A 56 5.64 -7.85 7.33
C ASN A 56 5.04 -9.21 6.92
N GLY A 57 4.81 -9.38 5.61
CA GLY A 57 4.21 -10.59 5.03
C GLY A 57 2.69 -10.74 5.24
N LYS A 58 2.01 -9.75 5.82
CA LYS A 58 0.56 -9.74 6.02
C LYS A 58 -0.13 -8.84 5.00
N GLU A 59 -1.27 -9.28 4.50
CA GLU A 59 -2.09 -8.55 3.50
C GLU A 59 -3.35 -7.91 4.09
N ASP A 60 -3.77 -8.32 5.29
CA ASP A 60 -5.07 -7.95 5.86
C ASP A 60 -5.10 -6.48 6.31
N VAL A 61 -6.03 -5.72 5.73
CA VAL A 61 -6.38 -4.34 6.11
C VAL A 61 -7.82 -4.23 6.62
N SER A 62 -8.55 -5.34 6.82
CA SER A 62 -9.95 -5.33 7.26
C SER A 62 -10.17 -4.59 8.58
N SER A 63 -9.17 -4.60 9.47
CA SER A 63 -9.19 -3.84 10.73
C SER A 63 -9.32 -2.32 10.55
N LEU A 64 -9.03 -1.81 9.35
CA LEU A 64 -9.10 -0.40 8.97
C LEU A 64 -10.33 -0.05 8.11
N GLU A 65 -11.14 -1.05 7.72
CA GLU A 65 -12.36 -0.82 6.94
C GLU A 65 -13.30 0.19 7.63
N GLY A 66 -13.88 1.09 6.84
CA GLY A 66 -14.77 2.14 7.34
C GLY A 66 -14.09 3.26 8.15
N LYS A 67 -12.79 3.14 8.47
CA LYS A 67 -12.03 4.20 9.15
C LYS A 67 -11.39 5.13 8.11
N PRO A 68 -11.43 6.47 8.31
CA PRO A 68 -10.73 7.38 7.40
C PRO A 68 -9.20 7.18 7.47
N VAL A 69 -8.60 6.87 6.34
CA VAL A 69 -7.15 6.65 6.19
C VAL A 69 -6.53 7.57 5.15
N LYS A 70 -5.20 7.62 5.12
CA LYS A 70 -4.41 8.17 4.02
C LYS A 70 -3.40 7.10 3.59
N LEU A 71 -3.13 7.00 2.30
CA LEU A 71 -2.00 6.22 1.79
C LEU A 71 -0.83 7.17 1.54
N LYS A 72 0.35 6.82 2.04
CA LYS A 72 1.61 7.46 1.69
C LYS A 72 2.42 6.50 0.84
N ILE A 73 2.63 6.89 -0.40
CA ILE A 73 3.22 6.03 -1.43
C ILE A 73 4.65 6.50 -1.66
N TYR A 74 5.60 5.58 -1.53
CA TYR A 74 7.01 5.80 -1.76
C TYR A 74 7.39 5.12 -3.06
N LEU A 75 7.79 5.92 -4.04
CA LEU A 75 8.18 5.46 -5.37
C LEU A 75 9.64 5.80 -5.62
N LYS A 76 10.38 4.86 -6.20
CA LYS A 76 11.71 5.08 -6.76
C LYS A 76 11.74 4.41 -8.11
N ASP A 77 11.97 5.16 -9.18
CA ASP A 77 12.05 4.63 -10.55
C ASP A 77 10.92 3.64 -10.87
N ALA A 78 9.70 4.13 -10.63
CA ALA A 78 8.49 3.34 -10.63
C ALA A 78 7.28 4.18 -11.06
N ASP A 79 6.37 3.53 -11.79
CA ASP A 79 5.05 4.02 -12.15
C ASP A 79 3.99 3.24 -11.37
N LEU A 80 2.98 3.95 -10.86
CA LEU A 80 1.82 3.36 -10.19
C LEU A 80 0.56 3.78 -10.95
N TYR A 81 -0.17 2.80 -11.47
CA TYR A 81 -1.27 3.02 -12.39
C TYR A 81 -2.64 2.96 -11.71
N SER A 82 -2.81 2.06 -10.73
CA SER A 82 -4.08 1.94 -10.01
C SER A 82 -3.91 1.41 -8.59
N LEU A 83 -4.94 1.69 -7.77
CA LEU A 83 -5.10 1.25 -6.39
C LEU A 83 -6.52 0.72 -6.23
N LYS A 84 -6.69 -0.44 -5.62
CA LYS A 84 -8.00 -1.04 -5.37
C LYS A 84 -8.01 -1.74 -4.01
N PHE A 85 -9.05 -1.52 -3.22
CA PHE A 85 -9.34 -2.37 -2.07
C PHE A 85 -10.32 -3.48 -2.50
N ASN A 86 -9.97 -4.74 -2.21
CA ASN A 86 -10.75 -5.93 -2.56
C ASN A 86 -11.65 -6.39 -1.42
#